data_AF-A0A970B8A1-F1
#
_entry.id   AF-A0A970B8A1-F1
#
_cell.length_a   1.000
_cell.length_b   1.000
_cell.length_c   1.000
_cell.angle_alpha   90.00
_cell.angle_beta   90.00
_cell.angle_gamma   90.00
#
_symmetry.space_group_name_H-M   'P 1'
#
loop_
_entity.id
_entity.type
_entity.pdbx_description
1 polymer ?
#
loop_
_entity_poly.entity_id
_entity_poly.type
_entity_poly.pdbx_seq_one_letter_code
_entity_poly.pdbx_strand_id
1 'polypeptide(L)'
;MLEALIGMLLIGIVGLGMSYAAARAVVSQRQLNASEIAITQMRNLLQRYGTALCDDTSLAVITLPPATSLDLTVSCSTASASVNGTSVSDAPSSVTLSATSADGFGGSGTIVVGDLDDDS
;
A
#
# COMPACT_ATOMS: atom_id res chain seq x y z
N MET A 1 -51.05 13.79 -16.72
CA MET A 1 -50.33 14.54 -15.66
C MET A 1 -49.67 13.62 -14.65
N LEU A 2 -50.37 12.60 -14.11
CA LEU A 2 -49.78 11.59 -13.22
C LEU A 2 -48.63 10.80 -13.87
N GLU A 3 -48.78 10.39 -15.13
CA GLU A 3 -47.73 9.64 -15.87
C GLU A 3 -46.42 10.44 -16.01
N ALA A 4 -46.51 11.76 -16.24
CA ALA A 4 -45.33 12.61 -16.32
C ALA A 4 -44.61 12.71 -14.97
N LEU A 5 -45.36 12.69 -13.87
CA LEU A 5 -44.82 12.72 -12.51
C LEU A 5 -44.11 11.40 -12.16
N ILE A 6 -44.66 10.27 -12.60
CA ILE A 6 -44.03 8.94 -12.46
C ILE A 6 -42.75 8.87 -13.32
N GLY A 7 -42.78 9.40 -14.55
CA GLY A 7 -41.61 9.43 -15.43
C GLY A 7 -40.44 10.22 -14.84
N MET A 8 -40.69 11.43 -14.31
CA MET A 8 -39.65 12.23 -13.65
C MET A 8 -39.11 11.56 -12.39
N LEU A 9 -39.96 10.90 -11.59
CA LEU A 9 -39.54 10.17 -10.39
C LEU A 9 -38.57 9.03 -10.75
N LEU A 10 -38.89 8.23 -11.77
CA LEU A 10 -38.05 7.11 -12.20
C LEU A 10 -36.68 7.59 -12.71
N ILE A 11 -36.66 8.65 -13.52
CA ILE A 11 -35.40 9.24 -14.02
C ILE A 11 -34.56 9.77 -12.86
N GLY A 12 -35.18 10.40 -11.85
CA GLY A 12 -34.51 10.87 -10.65
C GLY A 12 -33.84 9.74 -9.86
N ILE A 13 -34.55 8.62 -9.66
CA ILE A 13 -34.01 7.45 -8.94
C ILE A 13 -32.84 6.84 -9.71
N VAL A 14 -32.95 6.70 -11.04
CA VAL A 14 -31.88 6.16 -11.88
C VAL A 14 -30.65 7.09 -11.85
N GLY A 15 -30.84 8.40 -11.97
CA GLY A 15 -29.75 9.39 -11.90
C GLY A 15 -29.02 9.38 -10.55
N LEU A 16 -29.77 9.27 -9.44
CA LEU A 16 -29.18 9.13 -8.11
C LEU A 16 -28.41 7.80 -7.96
N GLY A 17 -28.93 6.70 -8.49
CA GLY A 17 -28.23 5.42 -8.50
C GLY A 17 -26.89 5.46 -9.24
N MET A 18 -26.89 6.06 -10.44
CA MET A 18 -25.67 6.20 -11.26
C MET A 18 -24.63 7.11 -10.60
N SER A 19 -25.04 8.25 -10.04
CA SER A 19 -24.12 9.16 -9.35
C SER A 19 -23.48 8.52 -8.12
N TYR A 20 -24.25 7.76 -7.33
CA TYR A 20 -23.72 7.01 -6.20
C TYR A 20 -22.70 5.94 -6.61
N ALA A 21 -23.01 5.17 -7.67
CA ALA A 21 -22.09 4.18 -8.21
C ALA A 21 -20.79 4.82 -8.74
N ALA A 22 -20.90 5.92 -9.47
CA ALA A 22 -19.75 6.69 -9.97
C ALA A 22 -18.89 7.24 -8.83
N ALA A 23 -19.51 7.77 -7.77
CA ALA A 23 -18.79 8.26 -6.59
C ALA A 23 -17.97 7.15 -5.93
N ARG A 24 -18.56 5.96 -5.72
CA ARG A 24 -17.83 4.80 -5.19
C ARG A 24 -16.71 4.33 -6.11
N ALA A 25 -16.92 4.35 -7.43
CA ALA A 25 -15.89 3.97 -8.40
C ALA A 25 -14.68 4.91 -8.36
N VAL A 26 -14.89 6.23 -8.25
CA VAL A 26 -13.80 7.20 -8.11
C VAL A 26 -13.01 7.01 -6.82
N VAL A 27 -13.69 6.73 -5.71
CA VAL A 27 -13.02 6.43 -4.43
C VAL A 27 -12.14 5.19 -4.55
N SER A 28 -12.66 4.12 -5.17
CA SER A 28 -11.89 2.89 -5.43
C SER A 28 -10.67 3.16 -6.31
N GLN A 29 -10.81 3.93 -7.40
CA GLN A 29 -9.68 4.30 -8.24
C GLN A 29 -8.60 5.08 -7.49
N ARG A 30 -8.99 5.99 -6.59
CA ARG A 30 -8.03 6.72 -5.75
C ARG A 30 -7.24 5.78 -4.85
N GLN A 31 -7.90 4.81 -4.23
CA GLN A 31 -7.25 3.82 -3.36
C GLN A 31 -6.26 2.93 -4.14
N LEU A 32 -6.63 2.50 -5.34
CA LEU A 32 -5.73 1.72 -6.20
C LEU A 32 -4.49 2.53 -6.59
N ASN A 33 -4.67 3.77 -7.03
CA ASN A 33 -3.56 4.66 -7.38
C ASN A 33 -2.64 4.92 -6.18
N ALA A 34 -3.21 5.19 -5.00
CA ALA A 34 -2.47 5.38 -3.76
C ALA A 34 -1.64 4.14 -3.39
N SER A 35 -2.20 2.95 -3.58
CA SER A 35 -1.52 1.69 -3.30
C SER A 35 -0.33 1.45 -4.24
N GLU A 36 -0.51 1.67 -5.54
CA GLU A 36 0.57 1.54 -6.54
C GLU A 36 1.71 2.52 -6.28
N ILE A 37 1.37 3.78 -5.95
CA ILE A 37 2.33 4.82 -5.59
C ILE A 37 3.10 4.44 -4.33
N ALA A 38 2.41 3.90 -3.31
CA ALA A 38 3.04 3.44 -2.08
C ALA A 38 4.02 2.28 -2.35
N ILE A 39 3.61 1.27 -3.12
CA ILE A 39 4.47 0.13 -3.49
C ILE A 39 5.71 0.60 -4.25
N THR A 40 5.55 1.50 -5.22
CA THR A 40 6.66 2.01 -6.03
C THR A 40 7.66 2.78 -5.17
N GLN A 41 7.18 3.65 -4.28
CA GLN A 41 8.05 4.38 -3.36
C GLN A 41 8.74 3.45 -2.37
N MET A 42 8.02 2.49 -1.77
CA MET A 42 8.61 1.50 -0.85
C MET A 42 9.70 0.67 -1.52
N ARG A 43 9.47 0.19 -2.76
CA ARG A 43 10.51 -0.48 -3.54
C ARG A 43 11.70 0.42 -3.82
N ASN A 44 11.47 1.69 -4.12
CA ASN A 44 12.55 2.64 -4.34
C ASN A 44 13.38 2.88 -3.06
N LEU A 45 12.74 2.93 -1.89
CA LEU A 45 13.44 3.02 -0.60
C LEU A 45 14.28 1.78 -0.33
N LEU A 46 13.72 0.58 -0.53
CA LEU A 46 14.46 -0.68 -0.42
C LEU A 46 15.66 -0.74 -1.38
N GLN A 47 15.49 -0.30 -2.62
CA GLN A 47 16.58 -0.27 -3.61
C GLN A 47 17.67 0.76 -3.29
N ARG A 48 17.30 1.91 -2.69
CA ARG A 48 18.24 2.99 -2.38
C ARG A 48 19.04 2.73 -1.11
N TYR A 49 18.39 2.21 -0.08
CA TYR A 49 18.95 2.16 1.26
C TYR A 49 19.09 0.72 1.79
N GLY A 50 18.27 -0.23 1.32
CA GLY A 50 18.37 -1.65 1.69
C GLY A 50 18.42 -1.86 3.20
N THR A 51 19.49 -2.50 3.67
CA THR A 51 19.74 -2.79 5.10
C THR A 51 20.00 -1.55 5.95
N ALA A 52 20.35 -0.41 5.35
CA ALA A 52 20.53 0.83 6.11
C ALA A 52 19.21 1.35 6.74
N LEU A 53 18.04 0.90 6.25
CA LEU A 53 16.76 1.19 6.91
C LEU A 53 16.63 0.51 8.28
N CYS A 54 17.38 -0.56 8.52
CA CYS A 54 17.42 -1.26 9.80
C CYS A 54 18.20 -0.45 10.85
N ASP A 55 19.20 0.32 10.41
CA ASP A 55 20.00 1.19 11.26
C ASP A 55 19.33 2.56 11.47
N ASP A 56 18.64 3.08 10.45
CA ASP A 56 17.93 4.36 10.51
C ASP A 56 16.53 4.26 9.88
N THR A 57 15.53 4.04 10.74
CA THR A 57 14.12 3.93 10.35
C THR A 57 13.50 5.29 9.99
N SER A 58 14.16 6.42 10.29
CA SER A 58 13.64 7.75 9.95
C SER A 58 13.65 8.01 8.43
N LEU A 59 14.40 7.20 7.68
CA LEU A 59 14.46 7.22 6.22
C LEU A 59 13.26 6.51 5.57
N ALA A 60 12.48 5.74 6.35
CA ALA A 60 11.39 4.92 5.87
C ALA A 60 10.06 5.71 5.85
N VAL A 61 10.01 6.78 5.06
CA VAL A 61 8.82 7.63 4.92
C VAL A 61 8.41 7.71 3.46
N ILE A 62 7.11 7.56 3.19
CA ILE A 62 6.54 7.74 1.84
C ILE A 62 5.49 8.84 1.85
N THR A 63 5.23 9.45 0.69
CA THR A 63 4.19 10.46 0.55
C THR A 63 3.07 9.94 -0.35
N LEU A 64 1.85 9.93 0.15
CA LEU A 64 0.67 9.58 -0.63
C LEU A 64 -0.09 10.85 -1.07
N PRO A 65 -0.70 10.87 -2.26
CA PRO A 65 -1.64 11.93 -2.63
C PRO A 65 -2.79 12.00 -1.61
N PRO A 66 -3.25 13.20 -1.19
CA PRO A 66 -2.92 14.53 -1.69
C PRO A 66 -1.77 15.26 -0.94
N ALA A 67 -0.71 14.55 -0.54
CA ALA A 67 0.44 14.99 0.28
C ALA A 67 0.37 14.61 1.77
N THR A 68 -0.11 13.40 2.06
CA THR A 68 -0.01 12.80 3.40
C THR A 68 1.29 12.02 3.50
N SER A 69 2.17 12.42 4.41
CA SER A 69 3.34 11.63 4.80
C SER A 69 2.89 10.44 5.64
N LEU A 70 3.39 9.25 5.30
CA LEU A 70 3.13 8.02 6.03
C LEU A 70 4.45 7.37 6.42
N ASP A 71 4.64 7.19 7.72
CA ASP A 71 5.76 6.45 8.28
C ASP A 71 5.59 4.96 8.01
N LEU A 72 6.65 4.30 7.59
CA LEU A 72 6.68 2.88 7.33
C LEU A 72 7.21 2.13 8.55
N THR A 73 6.61 0.97 8.82
CA THR A 73 7.18 0.01 9.76
C THR A 73 8.27 -0.79 9.04
N VAL A 74 9.51 -0.67 9.50
CA VAL A 74 10.65 -1.45 9.01
C VAL A 74 10.78 -2.73 9.84
N SER A 75 10.90 -3.88 9.20
CA SER A 75 11.20 -5.16 9.81
C SER A 75 12.40 -5.79 9.11
N CYS A 76 13.43 -6.13 9.87
CA CYS A 76 14.68 -6.68 9.35
C CYS A 76 14.93 -8.07 9.92
N SER A 77 15.32 -9.00 9.06
CA SER A 77 15.73 -10.34 9.44
C SER A 77 17.18 -10.57 9.03
N THR A 78 17.99 -11.08 9.96
CA THR A 78 19.36 -11.50 9.69
C THR A 78 19.37 -13.00 9.42
N ALA A 79 19.72 -13.43 8.21
CA ALA A 79 20.02 -14.83 7.99
C ALA A 79 21.39 -15.17 8.59
N SER A 80 21.57 -16.41 9.03
CA SER A 80 22.87 -16.97 9.39
C SER A 80 23.07 -18.28 8.64
N ALA A 81 24.03 -18.32 7.72
CA ALA A 81 24.37 -19.53 6.98
C ALA A 81 25.63 -20.16 7.57
N SER A 82 25.70 -21.49 7.63
CA SER A 82 26.91 -22.22 8.02
C SER A 82 27.23 -23.27 6.98
N VAL A 83 28.44 -23.22 6.43
CA VAL A 83 28.94 -24.24 5.50
C VAL A 83 30.00 -25.05 6.23
N ASN A 84 29.69 -26.34 6.45
CA ASN A 84 30.60 -27.28 7.09
C ASN A 84 31.11 -26.79 8.48
N GLY A 85 30.22 -26.22 9.28
CA GLY A 85 30.53 -25.72 10.64
C GLY A 85 31.17 -24.33 10.69
N THR A 86 31.44 -23.70 9.54
CA THR A 86 31.95 -22.32 9.47
C THR A 86 30.79 -21.36 9.24
N SER A 87 30.60 -20.41 10.17
CA SER A 87 29.56 -19.38 10.04
C SER A 87 29.92 -18.39 8.94
N VAL A 88 29.02 -18.19 7.99
CA VAL A 88 29.08 -17.17 6.95
C VAL A 88 28.46 -15.91 7.52
N SER A 89 29.29 -14.88 7.74
CA SER A 89 28.87 -13.61 8.34
C SER A 89 28.11 -12.69 7.35
N ASP A 90 28.19 -12.98 6.05
CA ASP A 90 27.50 -12.25 4.96
C ASP A 90 26.30 -13.06 4.40
N ALA A 91 25.52 -13.66 5.28
CA ALA A 91 24.26 -14.27 4.86
C ALA A 91 23.24 -13.16 4.51
N PRO A 92 22.42 -13.35 3.44
CA PRO A 92 21.53 -12.32 2.95
C PRO A 92 20.54 -11.91 4.05
N SER A 93 20.45 -10.60 4.31
CA SER A 93 19.47 -10.06 5.27
C SER A 93 18.27 -9.53 4.51
N SER A 94 17.07 -9.94 4.91
CA SER A 94 15.82 -9.48 4.30
C SER A 94 15.25 -8.27 5.04
N VAL A 95 14.77 -7.29 4.27
CA VAL A 95 14.14 -6.06 4.79
C VAL A 95 12.72 -5.98 4.26
N THR A 96 11.77 -5.81 5.16
CA THR A 96 10.35 -5.68 4.87
C THR A 96 9.82 -4.34 5.38
N LEU A 97 9.10 -3.63 4.52
CA LEU A 97 8.42 -2.38 4.81
C LEU A 97 6.91 -2.61 4.83
N SER A 98 6.24 -2.07 5.84
CA SER A 98 4.79 -2.12 5.95
C SER A 98 4.20 -0.72 6.10
N ALA A 99 3.12 -0.46 5.38
CA ALA A 99 2.37 0.79 5.41
C ALA A 99 0.89 0.50 5.67
N THR A 100 0.28 1.14 6.67
CA THR A 100 -1.15 1.03 6.95
C THR A 100 -1.83 2.39 6.77
N SER A 101 -2.90 2.43 5.99
CA SER A 101 -3.68 3.67 5.78
C SER A 101 -5.14 3.34 5.49
N ALA A 102 -6.02 3.82 6.36
CA ALA A 102 -7.46 3.61 6.21
C ALA A 102 -8.05 4.37 5.02
N ASP A 103 -7.58 5.59 4.81
CA ASP A 103 -8.03 6.47 3.74
C ASP A 103 -7.33 6.17 2.41
N GLY A 104 -6.04 5.81 2.46
CA GLY A 104 -5.21 5.57 1.29
C GLY A 104 -5.41 4.19 0.66
N PHE A 105 -5.65 3.15 1.48
CA PHE A 105 -5.72 1.76 1.00
C PHE A 105 -7.10 1.13 1.22
N GLY A 106 -8.01 1.84 1.87
CA GLY A 106 -9.37 1.39 2.19
C GLY A 106 -9.43 0.54 3.47
N GLY A 107 -10.23 0.98 4.43
CA GLY A 107 -10.53 0.20 5.65
C GLY A 107 -9.33 0.06 6.59
N SER A 108 -8.85 -1.16 6.82
CA SER A 108 -7.60 -1.44 7.56
C SER A 108 -6.46 -1.85 6.62
N GLY A 109 -6.51 -1.38 5.37
CA GLY A 109 -5.57 -1.77 4.31
C GLY A 109 -4.13 -1.59 4.75
N THR A 110 -3.36 -2.68 4.65
CA THR A 110 -1.92 -2.71 4.94
C THR A 110 -1.21 -3.23 3.70
N ILE A 111 -0.18 -2.51 3.27
CA ILE A 111 0.68 -2.89 2.16
C ILE A 111 2.03 -3.27 2.72
N VAL A 112 2.50 -4.46 2.37
CA VAL A 112 3.79 -4.98 2.79
C VAL A 112 4.66 -5.17 1.54
N VAL A 113 5.87 -4.66 1.57
CA VAL A 113 6.86 -4.76 0.49
C VAL A 113 8.20 -5.15 1.11
N GLY A 114 8.73 -6.31 0.76
CA GLY A 114 10.02 -6.78 1.26
C GLY A 114 10.58 -7.88 0.38
N ASP A 115 11.78 -8.31 0.72
CA ASP A 115 12.32 -9.56 0.20
C ASP A 115 11.47 -10.70 0.80
N LEU A 116 10.68 -11.34 -0.03
CA LEU A 116 9.96 -12.55 0.38
C LEU A 116 11.01 -13.65 0.48
N ASP A 117 11.46 -13.96 1.70
CA ASP A 117 12.02 -15.27 2.00
C ASP A 117 10.92 -16.29 1.69
N ASP A 118 10.92 -16.78 0.46
CA ASP A 118 10.22 -17.98 0.03
C ASP A 118 10.93 -19.18 0.67
N ASP A 119 10.76 -19.36 1.98
CA ASP A 119 11.10 -20.62 2.64
C ASP A 119 9.88 -21.56 2.47
N SER A 120 9.85 -22.21 1.30
CA SER A 120 9.01 -23.39 1.02
C SER A 120 9.85 -24.65 1.01
#